data_AF-A0AA39Y233-F1
#
_entry.id   AF-A0AA39Y233-F1
#
_cell.length_a   1.000
_cell.length_b   1.000
_cell.length_c   1.000
_cell.angle_alpha   90.00
_cell.angle_beta   90.00
_cell.angle_gamma   90.00
#
_symmetry.space_group_name_H-M   'P 1'
#
loop_
_entity.id
_entity.type
_entity.pdbx_description
1 polymer ?
#
loop_
_entity_poly.entity_id
_entity_poly.type
_entity_poly.pdbx_seq_one_letter_code
_entity_poly.pdbx_strand_id
1 'polypeptide(L)'
;MIRDIDTVRTHSKSSTIFVALDVEGQEGLGVGVHSIGLAVLSSTDPPHGTAFDAWPWKDVMLDDALQSYKIESASLKVAGRVPPGSQKRPPERFRYGSVVSVPVDELEGYIRRCIQAAQEVYYLNQAAQEEQPNIVLVTWGASSEMHAMMNLFPGLLSILDAWVDLADVSTGMTGVSSPSALNDAPPAIGFTGRRVTLQGPGDFSYGHHDPGMDATRTAALLAGFLACPTERLDIPRYNKGRWRRKQTNKRPARETHPFAIMIRSEDGSPVPASMCTASRLESFFTTRSVVPVALAVCPPSKQPKEKTHGWVALDSLSAMQSLVSQFNGLEVDGKRLHLRIDGPNGKPSRRGTQWPGPKNLEAFES
;
A
#
# COMPACT_ATOMS: atom_id res chain seq x y z
N MET A 1 -17.58 -9.94 -20.98
CA MET A 1 -16.49 -8.99 -20.66
C MET A 1 -17.11 -7.62 -20.52
N ILE A 2 -16.97 -7.01 -19.35
CA ILE A 2 -17.44 -5.67 -19.03
C ILE A 2 -16.28 -4.69 -19.26
N ARG A 3 -16.54 -3.53 -19.89
CA ARG A 3 -15.50 -2.58 -20.33
C ARG A 3 -15.64 -1.16 -19.77
N ASP A 4 -16.79 -0.83 -19.20
CA ASP A 4 -17.13 0.51 -18.73
C ASP A 4 -17.79 0.44 -17.34
N ILE A 5 -17.66 1.52 -16.58
CA ILE A 5 -18.13 1.58 -15.20
C ILE A 5 -19.66 1.49 -15.08
N ASP A 6 -20.43 1.95 -16.07
CA ASP A 6 -21.89 1.93 -16.01
C ASP A 6 -22.47 0.53 -16.16
N THR A 7 -21.83 -0.30 -16.99
CA THR A 7 -22.14 -1.72 -17.09
C THR A 7 -21.79 -2.44 -15.77
N VAL A 8 -20.66 -2.10 -15.13
CA VAL A 8 -20.32 -2.64 -13.79
C VAL A 8 -21.36 -2.22 -12.75
N ARG A 9 -21.78 -0.95 -12.72
CA ARG A 9 -22.85 -0.44 -11.85
C ARG A 9 -24.20 -1.08 -12.12
N THR A 10 -24.49 -1.43 -13.38
CA THR A 10 -25.72 -2.15 -13.74
C THR A 10 -25.69 -3.56 -13.16
N HIS A 11 -24.56 -4.26 -13.25
CA HIS A 11 -24.38 -5.55 -12.59
C HIS A 11 -24.43 -5.44 -11.06
N SER A 12 -23.90 -4.36 -10.47
CA SER A 12 -23.86 -4.20 -9.01
C SER A 12 -25.25 -3.99 -8.39
N LYS A 13 -26.22 -3.49 -9.16
CA LYS A 13 -27.62 -3.38 -8.76
C LYS A 13 -28.34 -4.73 -8.76
N SER A 14 -27.83 -5.68 -9.53
CA SER A 14 -28.30 -7.07 -9.50
C SER A 14 -27.61 -7.81 -8.36
N SER A 15 -28.21 -8.91 -7.94
CA SER A 15 -27.61 -9.90 -7.05
C SER A 15 -26.27 -10.37 -7.62
N THR A 16 -25.16 -9.75 -7.23
CA THR A 16 -23.84 -9.97 -7.84
C THR A 16 -22.76 -10.03 -6.77
N ILE A 17 -21.91 -11.06 -6.86
CA ILE A 17 -20.69 -11.21 -6.08
C ILE A 17 -19.51 -10.93 -6.99
N PHE A 18 -18.62 -10.04 -6.54
CA PHE A 18 -17.42 -9.69 -7.27
C PHE A 18 -16.22 -10.44 -6.68
N VAL A 19 -15.46 -11.11 -7.53
CA VAL A 19 -14.31 -11.94 -7.15
C VAL A 19 -13.07 -11.35 -7.78
N ALA A 20 -12.28 -10.62 -6.99
CA ALA A 20 -10.99 -10.11 -7.44
C ALA A 20 -9.92 -11.22 -7.42
N LEU A 21 -9.19 -11.34 -8.53
CA LEU A 21 -8.13 -12.32 -8.71
C LEU A 21 -6.85 -11.60 -9.17
N ASP A 22 -5.72 -12.03 -8.63
CA ASP A 22 -4.39 -11.63 -9.06
C ASP A 22 -3.47 -12.85 -9.09
N VAL A 23 -2.63 -12.99 -10.11
CA VAL A 23 -1.77 -14.16 -10.29
C VAL A 23 -0.31 -13.79 -10.42
N GLU A 24 0.54 -14.43 -9.61
CA GLU A 24 1.98 -14.22 -9.59
C GLU A 24 2.75 -15.47 -10.03
N GLY A 25 3.74 -15.26 -10.92
CA GLY A 25 4.53 -16.32 -11.56
C GLY A 25 5.09 -15.92 -12.92
N GLN A 26 5.68 -16.85 -13.67
CA GLN A 26 6.03 -16.61 -15.08
C GLN A 26 4.73 -16.39 -15.90
N GLU A 27 4.27 -15.14 -15.94
CA GLU A 27 3.20 -14.60 -16.80
C GLU A 27 1.85 -15.36 -16.76
N GLY A 28 1.58 -16.14 -15.71
CA GLY A 28 0.39 -17.00 -15.63
C GLY A 28 0.54 -18.36 -16.33
N LEU A 29 1.67 -18.64 -16.99
CA LEU A 29 1.94 -19.90 -17.69
C LEU A 29 1.94 -21.05 -16.67
N GLY A 30 1.09 -22.06 -16.89
CA GLY A 30 0.65 -23.02 -15.86
C GLY A 30 1.71 -23.50 -14.85
N VAL A 31 2.88 -23.98 -15.29
CA VAL A 31 3.95 -24.48 -14.38
C VAL A 31 4.66 -23.38 -13.58
N GLY A 32 4.61 -22.13 -14.05
CA GLY A 32 5.29 -20.98 -13.50
C GLY A 32 4.50 -20.19 -12.46
N VAL A 33 3.19 -20.42 -12.33
CA VAL A 33 2.36 -19.78 -11.29
C VAL A 33 2.74 -20.30 -9.91
N HIS A 34 3.16 -19.42 -9.02
CA HIS A 34 3.56 -19.81 -7.65
C HIS A 34 2.61 -19.28 -6.57
N SER A 35 1.80 -18.28 -6.88
CA SER A 35 0.80 -17.77 -5.94
C SER A 35 -0.37 -17.08 -6.62
N ILE A 36 -1.51 -17.10 -5.95
CA ILE A 36 -2.77 -16.51 -6.41
C ILE A 36 -3.37 -15.72 -5.27
N GLY A 37 -3.81 -14.51 -5.55
CA GLY A 37 -4.58 -13.66 -4.66
C GLY A 37 -6.05 -13.77 -4.98
N LEU A 38 -6.86 -13.84 -3.94
CA LEU A 38 -8.31 -13.83 -4.04
C LEU A 38 -8.86 -12.78 -3.08
N ALA A 39 -9.81 -11.97 -3.52
CA ALA A 39 -10.63 -11.17 -2.63
C ALA A 39 -12.09 -11.17 -3.11
N VAL A 40 -13.03 -11.30 -2.19
CA VAL A 40 -14.46 -11.39 -2.49
C VAL A 40 -15.17 -10.17 -1.92
N LEU A 41 -15.90 -9.48 -2.79
CA LEU A 41 -16.76 -8.34 -2.46
C LEU A 41 -18.22 -8.79 -2.68
N SER A 42 -18.88 -9.17 -1.58
CA SER A 42 -20.23 -9.73 -1.60
C SER A 42 -21.35 -8.68 -1.58
N SER A 43 -21.03 -7.43 -1.27
CA SER A 43 -21.97 -6.30 -1.34
C SER A 43 -21.24 -5.08 -1.86
N THR A 44 -21.92 -4.32 -2.71
CA THR A 44 -21.40 -3.06 -3.27
C THR A 44 -22.04 -1.83 -2.65
N ASP A 45 -23.00 -2.03 -1.74
CA ASP A 45 -23.69 -0.94 -1.09
C ASP A 45 -22.71 -0.22 -0.16
N PRO A 46 -22.56 1.11 -0.29
CA PRO A 46 -21.71 1.86 0.61
C PRO A 46 -22.27 1.74 2.04
N PRO A 47 -21.42 1.43 3.03
CA PRO A 47 -21.85 1.25 4.40
C PRO A 47 -22.33 2.58 4.98
N HIS A 48 -23.61 2.64 5.36
CA HIS A 48 -24.22 3.85 5.91
C HIS A 48 -23.60 4.28 7.25
N GLY A 49 -23.43 5.59 7.44
CA GLY A 49 -22.93 6.19 8.67
C GLY A 49 -21.41 6.11 8.81
N THR A 50 -20.67 5.97 7.71
CA THR A 50 -19.22 5.75 7.72
C THR A 50 -18.48 6.76 6.85
N ALA A 51 -17.14 6.67 6.82
CA ALA A 51 -16.30 7.49 5.93
C ALA A 51 -16.58 7.25 4.42
N PHE A 52 -17.39 6.25 4.09
CA PHE A 52 -17.77 5.87 2.72
C PHE A 52 -19.05 6.55 2.22
N ASP A 53 -19.77 7.30 3.07
CA ASP A 53 -21.03 7.98 2.73
C ASP A 53 -20.85 9.17 1.76
N ALA A 54 -19.65 9.76 1.74
CA ALA A 54 -19.38 10.96 0.98
C ALA A 54 -18.26 10.73 -0.03
N TRP A 55 -18.51 11.15 -1.28
CA TRP A 55 -17.51 11.15 -2.34
C TRP A 55 -16.86 12.54 -2.52
N PRO A 56 -15.54 12.62 -2.81
CA PRO A 56 -14.56 11.54 -2.74
C PRO A 56 -14.35 11.09 -1.30
N TRP A 57 -13.93 9.83 -1.11
CA TRP A 57 -13.55 9.36 0.21
C TRP A 57 -12.39 10.22 0.73
N LYS A 58 -12.35 10.44 2.05
CA LYS A 58 -11.33 11.28 2.67
C LYS A 58 -10.59 10.50 3.73
N ASP A 59 -9.28 10.41 3.58
CA ASP A 59 -8.38 9.83 4.56
C ASP A 59 -8.73 8.38 4.97
N VAL A 60 -9.30 7.62 4.04
CA VAL A 60 -9.73 6.24 4.28
C VAL A 60 -8.54 5.30 4.22
N MET A 61 -8.41 4.39 5.19
CA MET A 61 -7.43 3.30 5.12
C MET A 61 -8.02 2.10 4.37
N LEU A 62 -7.16 1.30 3.73
CA LEU A 62 -7.59 0.03 3.11
C LEU A 62 -8.21 -0.92 4.13
N ASP A 63 -7.68 -0.93 5.36
CA ASP A 63 -8.25 -1.66 6.52
C ASP A 63 -9.75 -1.31 6.73
N ASP A 64 -10.08 -0.02 6.69
CA ASP A 64 -11.45 0.47 6.90
C ASP A 64 -12.39 0.00 5.78
N ALA A 65 -11.92 0.01 4.53
CA ALA A 65 -12.72 -0.44 3.39
C ALA A 65 -13.00 -1.93 3.46
N LEU A 66 -12.00 -2.73 3.81
CA LEU A 66 -12.16 -4.18 3.96
C LEU A 66 -13.20 -4.50 5.03
N GLN A 67 -13.10 -3.84 6.19
CA GLN A 67 -14.04 -4.04 7.27
C GLN A 67 -15.46 -3.60 6.88
N SER A 68 -15.58 -2.43 6.26
CA SER A 68 -16.89 -1.82 6.01
C SER A 68 -17.62 -2.45 4.83
N TYR A 69 -16.89 -2.88 3.79
CA TYR A 69 -17.43 -3.65 2.66
C TYR A 69 -17.39 -5.16 2.88
N LYS A 70 -16.93 -5.63 4.05
CA LYS A 70 -16.77 -7.05 4.40
C LYS A 70 -16.01 -7.84 3.33
N ILE A 71 -14.91 -7.26 2.84
CA ILE A 71 -14.07 -7.89 1.82
C ILE A 71 -13.27 -9.02 2.47
N GLU A 72 -13.57 -10.25 2.08
CA GLU A 72 -12.82 -11.43 2.51
C GLU A 72 -11.69 -11.69 1.51
N SER A 73 -10.50 -12.06 1.99
CA SER A 73 -9.34 -12.23 1.10
C SER A 73 -8.43 -13.38 1.51
N ALA A 74 -7.72 -13.94 0.54
CA ALA A 74 -6.78 -15.03 0.72
C ALA A 74 -5.57 -14.87 -0.21
N SER A 75 -4.40 -15.28 0.27
CA SER A 75 -3.17 -15.42 -0.53
C SER A 75 -2.80 -16.89 -0.60
N LEU A 76 -3.09 -17.51 -1.74
CA LEU A 76 -2.86 -18.92 -2.00
C LEU A 76 -1.43 -19.09 -2.51
N LYS A 77 -0.62 -19.89 -1.80
CA LYS A 77 0.73 -20.29 -2.22
C LYS A 77 0.65 -21.67 -2.84
N VAL A 78 1.06 -21.82 -4.09
CA VAL A 78 1.00 -23.12 -4.77
C VAL A 78 2.08 -24.02 -4.18
N ALA A 79 1.67 -25.13 -3.56
CA ALA A 79 2.58 -26.02 -2.84
C ALA A 79 3.70 -26.52 -3.76
N GLY A 80 4.93 -26.52 -3.24
CA GLY A 80 6.12 -26.92 -4.00
C GLY A 80 6.62 -25.90 -5.04
N ARG A 81 5.95 -24.75 -5.20
CA ARG A 81 6.39 -23.68 -6.10
C ARG A 81 6.87 -22.48 -5.31
N VAL A 82 8.01 -21.94 -5.70
CA VAL A 82 8.69 -20.85 -4.99
C VAL A 82 9.00 -19.72 -5.97
N PRO A 83 8.70 -18.45 -5.63
CA PRO A 83 9.02 -17.32 -6.49
C PRO A 83 10.53 -17.26 -6.82
N PRO A 84 10.91 -17.07 -8.09
CA PRO A 84 12.31 -16.90 -8.48
C PRO A 84 12.94 -15.71 -7.74
N GLY A 85 13.97 -15.96 -6.92
CA GLY A 85 14.66 -14.90 -6.18
C GLY A 85 14.09 -14.57 -4.79
N SER A 86 13.06 -15.29 -4.34
CA SER A 86 12.52 -15.20 -2.96
C SER A 86 13.56 -15.46 -1.86
N GLN A 87 14.65 -16.17 -2.15
CA GLN A 87 15.77 -16.32 -1.21
C GLN A 87 16.51 -15.00 -0.92
N LYS A 88 16.47 -14.04 -1.84
CA LYS A 88 17.24 -12.79 -1.74
C LYS A 88 16.47 -11.65 -1.08
N ARG A 89 15.14 -11.71 -1.09
CA ARG A 89 14.27 -10.66 -0.57
C ARG A 89 13.06 -11.33 0.09
N PRO A 90 12.72 -10.95 1.34
CA PRO A 90 11.49 -11.43 1.93
C PRO A 90 10.31 -11.02 1.03
N PRO A 91 9.28 -11.86 0.89
CA PRO A 91 8.06 -11.47 0.18
C PRO A 91 7.32 -10.39 0.98
N GLU A 92 6.48 -9.60 0.30
CA GLU A 92 5.49 -8.78 0.98
C GLU A 92 4.63 -9.68 1.90
N ARG A 93 4.36 -9.22 3.13
CA ARG A 93 3.48 -9.94 4.06
C ARG A 93 2.04 -9.60 3.74
N PHE A 94 1.24 -10.61 3.41
CA PHE A 94 -0.22 -10.50 3.37
C PHE A 94 -0.80 -10.33 4.78
N ARG A 95 -1.77 -9.43 4.94
CA ARG A 95 -2.30 -9.03 6.27
C ARG A 95 -3.82 -9.06 6.39
N TYR A 96 -4.52 -9.23 5.28
CA TYR A 96 -5.97 -8.97 5.20
C TYR A 96 -6.82 -10.25 5.20
N GLY A 97 -6.18 -11.39 5.41
CA GLY A 97 -6.85 -12.68 5.46
C GLY A 97 -5.88 -13.82 5.64
N SER A 98 -6.21 -14.97 5.07
CA SER A 98 -5.44 -16.20 5.23
C SER A 98 -4.32 -16.31 4.19
N VAL A 99 -3.15 -16.81 4.62
CA VAL A 99 -2.12 -17.32 3.71
C VAL A 99 -2.22 -18.83 3.75
N VAL A 100 -2.50 -19.45 2.60
CA VAL A 100 -2.79 -20.89 2.54
C VAL A 100 -1.90 -21.54 1.51
N SER A 101 -1.19 -22.61 1.90
CA SER A 101 -0.45 -23.44 0.95
C SER A 101 -1.39 -24.47 0.35
N VAL A 102 -1.60 -24.45 -0.96
CA VAL A 102 -2.58 -25.30 -1.67
C VAL A 102 -1.87 -26.10 -2.77
N PRO A 103 -2.02 -27.44 -2.82
CA PRO A 103 -1.57 -28.25 -3.95
C PRO A 103 -2.16 -27.74 -5.27
N VAL A 104 -1.42 -27.86 -6.37
CA VAL A 104 -1.86 -27.30 -7.67
C VAL A 104 -3.17 -27.95 -8.17
N ASP A 105 -3.34 -29.24 -7.92
CA ASP A 105 -4.51 -30.05 -8.26
C ASP A 105 -5.74 -29.75 -7.38
N GLU A 106 -5.53 -29.18 -6.20
CA GLU A 106 -6.60 -28.73 -5.30
C GLU A 106 -6.96 -27.25 -5.46
N LEU A 107 -6.19 -26.50 -6.26
CA LEU A 107 -6.28 -25.04 -6.36
C LEU A 107 -7.65 -24.59 -6.86
N GLU A 108 -8.17 -25.19 -7.94
CA GLU A 108 -9.50 -24.89 -8.44
C GLU A 108 -10.57 -25.16 -7.39
N GLY A 109 -10.51 -26.32 -6.74
CA GLY A 109 -11.47 -26.71 -5.70
C GLY A 109 -11.45 -25.75 -4.52
N TYR A 110 -10.27 -25.23 -4.14
CA TYR A 110 -10.14 -24.23 -3.09
C TYR A 110 -10.81 -22.91 -3.48
N ILE A 111 -10.51 -22.38 -4.67
CA ILE A 111 -11.10 -21.11 -5.14
C ILE A 111 -12.63 -21.23 -5.24
N ARG A 112 -13.15 -22.35 -5.75
CA ARG A 112 -14.59 -22.62 -5.81
C ARG A 112 -15.23 -22.60 -4.43
N ARG A 113 -14.61 -23.21 -3.41
CA ARG A 113 -15.14 -23.19 -2.04
C ARG A 113 -15.21 -21.77 -1.47
N CYS A 114 -14.22 -20.92 -1.76
CA CYS A 114 -14.29 -19.51 -1.36
C CYS A 114 -15.47 -18.78 -2.01
N ILE A 115 -15.70 -19.01 -3.31
CA ILE A 115 -16.85 -18.42 -4.03
C ILE A 115 -18.17 -18.96 -3.47
N GLN A 116 -18.27 -20.27 -3.23
CA GLN A 116 -19.45 -20.91 -2.66
C GLN A 116 -19.76 -20.39 -1.25
N ALA A 117 -18.75 -20.23 -0.39
CA ALA A 117 -18.94 -19.65 0.94
C ALA A 117 -19.50 -18.22 0.86
N ALA A 118 -19.02 -17.41 -0.10
CA ALA A 118 -19.57 -16.08 -0.33
C ALA A 118 -21.02 -16.11 -0.85
N GLN A 119 -21.37 -17.08 -1.70
CA GLN A 119 -22.77 -17.31 -2.13
C GLN A 119 -23.66 -17.70 -0.95
N GLU A 120 -23.20 -18.59 -0.06
CA GLU A 120 -23.93 -18.97 1.14
C GLU A 120 -24.19 -17.78 2.07
N VAL A 121 -23.16 -16.96 2.33
CA VAL A 121 -23.29 -15.72 3.10
C VAL A 121 -24.26 -14.75 2.43
N TYR A 122 -24.23 -14.64 1.09
CA TYR A 122 -25.16 -13.83 0.34
C TYR A 122 -26.62 -14.28 0.55
N TYR A 123 -26.90 -15.58 0.39
CA TYR A 123 -28.25 -16.14 0.59
C TYR A 123 -28.77 -15.96 2.02
N LEU A 124 -27.91 -16.12 3.03
CA LEU A 124 -28.29 -15.92 4.44
C LEU A 124 -28.71 -14.48 4.73
N ASN A 125 -28.14 -13.49 4.04
CA ASN A 125 -28.48 -12.08 4.22
C ASN A 125 -29.68 -11.62 3.39
N GLN A 126 -29.94 -12.27 2.25
CA GLN A 126 -31.00 -11.91 1.29
C GLN A 126 -32.24 -12.80 1.43
N ALA A 127 -32.73 -12.98 2.66
CA ALA A 127 -33.73 -13.96 3.11
C ALA A 127 -35.07 -14.06 2.33
N ALA A 128 -35.27 -13.32 1.24
CA ALA A 128 -36.49 -13.29 0.44
C ALA A 128 -36.28 -13.43 -1.10
N GLN A 129 -35.04 -13.56 -1.61
CA GLN A 129 -34.79 -13.70 -3.05
C GLN A 129 -34.23 -15.09 -3.39
N GLU A 130 -34.97 -15.86 -4.19
CA GLU A 130 -34.59 -17.20 -4.67
C GLU A 130 -33.58 -17.16 -5.83
N GLU A 131 -33.14 -15.98 -6.26
CA GLU A 131 -32.23 -15.84 -7.40
C GLU A 131 -30.78 -16.12 -7.02
N GLN A 132 -30.10 -16.90 -7.85
CA GLN A 132 -28.68 -17.16 -7.70
C GLN A 132 -27.87 -15.89 -8.01
N PRO A 133 -26.92 -15.48 -7.14
CA PRO A 133 -26.12 -14.30 -7.42
C PRO A 133 -25.21 -14.55 -8.63
N ASN A 134 -25.13 -13.56 -9.51
CA ASN A 134 -24.14 -13.54 -10.58
C ASN A 134 -22.73 -13.47 -9.98
N ILE A 135 -21.78 -14.17 -10.59
CA ILE A 135 -20.37 -14.13 -10.20
C ILE A 135 -19.59 -13.39 -11.28
N VAL A 136 -19.00 -12.26 -10.88
CA VAL A 136 -18.18 -11.43 -11.78
C VAL A 136 -16.73 -11.47 -11.33
N LEU A 137 -15.85 -11.97 -12.21
CA LEU A 137 -14.40 -11.91 -11.99
C LEU A 137 -13.91 -10.47 -12.18
N VAL A 138 -13.02 -10.02 -11.29
CA VAL A 138 -12.43 -8.69 -11.30
C VAL A 138 -10.92 -8.83 -11.32
N THR A 139 -10.24 -8.13 -12.21
CA THR A 139 -8.78 -8.17 -12.30
C THR A 139 -8.21 -6.76 -12.49
N TRP A 140 -6.90 -6.63 -12.38
CA TRP A 140 -6.17 -5.42 -12.77
C TRP A 140 -5.09 -5.79 -13.80
N GLY A 141 -5.45 -5.80 -15.08
CA GLY A 141 -4.60 -6.31 -16.15
C GLY A 141 -4.77 -7.81 -16.39
N ALA A 142 -5.96 -8.21 -16.85
CA ALA A 142 -6.48 -9.58 -16.87
C ALA A 142 -5.66 -10.65 -17.62
N SER A 143 -4.61 -10.28 -18.36
CA SER A 143 -3.95 -11.21 -19.29
C SER A 143 -3.34 -12.42 -18.56
N SER A 144 -2.68 -12.20 -17.43
CA SER A 144 -2.04 -13.28 -16.67
C SER A 144 -3.07 -14.12 -15.90
N GLU A 145 -4.10 -13.48 -15.34
CA GLU A 145 -5.19 -14.14 -14.61
C GLU A 145 -5.98 -15.05 -15.56
N MET A 146 -6.37 -14.55 -16.73
CA MET A 146 -7.12 -15.32 -17.72
C MET A 146 -6.28 -16.48 -18.26
N HIS A 147 -4.98 -16.27 -18.48
CA HIS A 147 -4.09 -17.35 -18.87
C HIS A 147 -4.00 -18.44 -17.78
N ALA A 148 -3.83 -18.05 -16.52
CA ALA A 148 -3.82 -18.99 -15.41
C ALA A 148 -5.15 -19.75 -15.28
N MET A 149 -6.28 -19.06 -15.41
CA MET A 149 -7.61 -19.68 -15.42
C MET A 149 -7.75 -20.73 -16.49
N MET A 150 -7.41 -20.40 -17.73
CA MET A 150 -7.54 -21.35 -18.86
C MET A 150 -6.68 -22.60 -18.70
N ASN A 151 -5.55 -22.52 -17.98
CA ASN A 151 -4.58 -23.61 -17.91
C ASN A 151 -4.59 -24.38 -16.58
N LEU A 152 -4.91 -23.73 -15.45
CA LEU A 152 -4.78 -24.31 -14.11
C LEU A 152 -6.12 -24.60 -13.45
N PHE A 153 -7.13 -23.77 -13.72
CA PHE A 153 -8.44 -23.89 -13.08
C PHE A 153 -9.57 -23.54 -14.07
N PRO A 154 -9.64 -24.23 -15.23
CA PRO A 154 -10.54 -23.88 -16.32
C PRO A 154 -12.01 -24.04 -15.94
N GLY A 155 -12.32 -24.88 -14.96
CA GLY A 155 -13.69 -25.02 -14.51
C GLY A 155 -14.22 -23.75 -13.84
N LEU A 156 -13.37 -22.82 -13.34
CA LEU A 156 -13.87 -21.53 -12.85
C LEU A 156 -14.61 -20.75 -13.95
N LEU A 157 -14.22 -20.89 -15.22
CA LEU A 157 -14.90 -20.20 -16.32
C LEU A 157 -16.38 -20.61 -16.44
N SER A 158 -16.75 -21.81 -15.99
CA SER A 158 -18.14 -22.30 -16.08
C SER A 158 -19.07 -21.71 -15.01
N ILE A 159 -18.52 -21.04 -14.00
CA ILE A 159 -19.30 -20.44 -12.91
C ILE A 159 -19.28 -18.91 -12.93
N LEU A 160 -18.57 -18.30 -13.89
CA LEU A 160 -18.52 -16.86 -14.05
C LEU A 160 -19.58 -16.42 -15.06
N ASP A 161 -20.39 -15.45 -14.67
CA ASP A 161 -21.36 -14.81 -15.56
C ASP A 161 -20.70 -13.71 -16.40
N ALA A 162 -19.70 -13.04 -15.83
CA ALA A 162 -18.91 -12.04 -16.52
C ALA A 162 -17.51 -11.87 -15.91
N TRP A 163 -16.71 -11.03 -16.54
CA TRP A 163 -15.44 -10.57 -16.01
C TRP A 163 -15.19 -9.11 -16.41
N VAL A 164 -14.43 -8.40 -15.59
CA VAL A 164 -14.05 -6.99 -15.76
C VAL A 164 -12.56 -6.82 -15.48
N ASP A 165 -11.88 -6.07 -16.35
CA ASP A 165 -10.53 -5.55 -16.09
C ASP A 165 -10.64 -4.10 -15.60
N LEU A 166 -10.35 -3.87 -14.32
CA LEU A 166 -10.43 -2.53 -13.74
C LEU A 166 -9.37 -1.59 -14.28
N ALA A 167 -8.28 -2.10 -14.84
CA ALA A 167 -7.27 -1.26 -15.48
C ALA A 167 -7.84 -0.60 -16.75
N ASP A 168 -8.66 -1.34 -17.52
CA ASP A 168 -9.38 -0.82 -18.68
C ASP A 168 -10.49 0.15 -18.27
N VAL A 169 -11.30 -0.21 -17.26
CA VAL A 169 -12.35 0.69 -16.74
C VAL A 169 -11.74 2.00 -16.23
N SER A 170 -10.65 1.92 -15.46
CA SER A 170 -9.89 3.09 -14.98
C SER A 170 -9.38 3.96 -16.13
N THR A 171 -8.90 3.34 -17.21
CA THR A 171 -8.45 4.05 -18.42
C THR A 171 -9.59 4.85 -19.05
N GLY A 172 -10.78 4.22 -19.17
CA GLY A 172 -11.99 4.89 -19.63
C GLY A 172 -12.39 6.06 -18.72
N MET A 173 -12.40 5.86 -17.41
CA MET A 173 -12.78 6.89 -16.44
C MET A 173 -11.80 8.07 -16.39
N THR A 174 -10.51 7.85 -16.64
CA THR A 174 -9.49 8.91 -16.60
C THR A 174 -9.30 9.64 -17.93
N GLY A 175 -9.76 9.04 -19.04
CA GLY A 175 -9.51 9.55 -20.40
C GLY A 175 -8.04 9.52 -20.82
N VAL A 176 -7.18 8.76 -20.13
CA VAL A 176 -5.79 8.55 -20.52
C VAL A 176 -5.68 7.39 -21.51
N SER A 177 -4.64 7.36 -22.34
CA SER A 177 -4.51 6.36 -23.41
C SER A 177 -3.92 5.02 -22.96
N SER A 178 -3.53 4.88 -21.69
CA SER A 178 -2.81 3.71 -21.19
C SER A 178 -3.23 3.39 -19.75
N PRO A 179 -3.42 2.12 -19.38
CA PRO A 179 -3.80 1.75 -18.03
C PRO A 179 -2.84 2.29 -16.97
N SER A 180 -3.42 2.86 -15.92
CA SER A 180 -2.68 3.22 -14.71
C SER A 180 -2.16 1.97 -14.01
N ALA A 181 -1.01 2.05 -13.36
CA ALA A 181 -0.59 0.98 -12.45
C ALA A 181 -1.57 0.91 -11.28
N LEU A 182 -1.78 -0.30 -10.73
CA LEU A 182 -2.66 -0.52 -9.58
C LEU A 182 -2.35 0.45 -8.42
N ASN A 183 -1.07 0.71 -8.19
CA ASN A 183 -0.59 1.62 -7.14
C ASN A 183 -0.98 3.10 -7.30
N ASP A 184 -1.37 3.53 -8.51
CA ASP A 184 -1.66 4.92 -8.80
C ASP A 184 -3.15 5.25 -8.60
N ALA A 185 -4.03 4.24 -8.62
CA ALA A 185 -5.48 4.41 -8.50
C ALA A 185 -6.01 4.66 -7.07
N PRO A 186 -5.51 4.00 -6.00
CA PRO A 186 -6.08 4.17 -4.67
C PRO A 186 -6.10 5.60 -4.15
N PRO A 187 -5.04 6.43 -4.33
CA PRO A 187 -5.08 7.82 -3.90
C PRO A 187 -6.17 8.65 -4.61
N ALA A 188 -6.56 8.28 -5.82
CA ALA A 188 -7.59 8.99 -6.58
C ALA A 188 -9.00 8.76 -6.03
N ILE A 189 -9.22 7.61 -5.37
CA ILE A 189 -10.48 7.26 -4.72
C ILE A 189 -10.53 7.85 -3.30
N GLY A 190 -9.39 8.25 -2.73
CA GLY A 190 -9.31 8.82 -1.38
C GLY A 190 -8.67 7.89 -0.35
N PHE A 191 -8.11 6.76 -0.80
CA PHE A 191 -7.31 5.93 0.09
C PHE A 191 -6.01 6.63 0.49
N THR A 192 -5.69 6.58 1.77
CA THR A 192 -4.49 7.19 2.34
C THR A 192 -3.68 6.21 3.19
N GLY A 193 -2.50 6.64 3.61
CA GLY A 193 -1.60 5.83 4.42
C GLY A 193 -0.60 5.01 3.61
N ARG A 194 0.52 4.70 4.26
CA ARG A 194 1.66 3.98 3.65
C ARG A 194 1.31 2.55 3.17
N ARG A 195 0.19 2.00 3.62
CA ARG A 195 -0.23 0.60 3.37
C ARG A 195 -1.02 0.42 2.08
N VAL A 196 -1.54 1.52 1.54
CA VAL A 196 -2.39 1.54 0.34
C VAL A 196 -1.53 1.56 -0.92
N THR A 197 -0.57 2.48 -0.99
CA THR A 197 0.46 2.49 -2.03
C THR A 197 1.57 1.55 -1.58
N LEU A 198 1.91 0.52 -2.33
CA LEU A 198 2.98 -0.48 -2.07
C LEU A 198 4.39 0.07 -1.76
N GLN A 199 4.54 1.38 -1.58
CA GLN A 199 5.78 2.09 -1.69
C GLN A 199 5.85 3.19 -0.64
N GLY A 200 5.83 2.79 0.64
CA GLY A 200 6.49 3.58 1.66
C GLY A 200 7.93 3.89 1.20
N PRO A 201 8.51 5.05 1.54
CA PRO A 201 9.84 5.47 1.09
C PRO A 201 10.99 4.65 1.72
N GLY A 202 10.93 3.32 1.68
CA GLY A 202 11.84 2.34 2.27
C GLY A 202 11.48 0.89 1.92
N ASP A 203 10.20 0.60 1.60
CA ASP A 203 9.68 -0.73 1.24
C ASP A 203 9.96 -1.15 -0.21
N PHE A 204 10.81 -0.42 -0.93
CA PHE A 204 11.31 -0.82 -2.25
C PHE A 204 12.20 -2.09 -2.23
N SER A 205 12.45 -2.63 -1.05
CA SER A 205 13.21 -3.86 -0.86
C SER A 205 12.39 -5.13 -1.08
N TYR A 206 11.05 -5.06 -1.14
CA TYR A 206 10.25 -6.24 -1.45
C TYR A 206 10.44 -6.58 -2.94
N GLY A 207 10.97 -7.77 -3.20
CA GLY A 207 11.24 -8.25 -4.56
C GLY A 207 10.01 -8.78 -5.28
N HIS A 208 8.97 -9.14 -4.52
CA HIS A 208 7.77 -9.78 -5.01
C HIS A 208 6.56 -9.19 -4.29
N HIS A 209 5.56 -8.79 -5.07
CA HIS A 209 4.25 -8.40 -4.56
C HIS A 209 3.53 -9.64 -4.05
N ASP A 210 2.73 -9.48 -3.00
CA ASP A 210 1.85 -10.56 -2.57
C ASP A 210 0.54 -10.46 -3.36
N PRO A 211 0.14 -11.48 -4.14
CA PRO A 211 -1.03 -11.35 -5.00
C PRO A 211 -2.32 -11.19 -4.19
N GLY A 212 -2.37 -11.72 -2.96
CA GLY A 212 -3.51 -11.49 -2.06
C GLY A 212 -3.69 -10.00 -1.72
N MET A 213 -2.58 -9.26 -1.56
CA MET A 213 -2.63 -7.82 -1.37
C MET A 213 -3.15 -7.10 -2.60
N ASP A 214 -2.75 -7.51 -3.81
CA ASP A 214 -3.17 -6.89 -5.06
C ASP A 214 -4.63 -7.21 -5.43
N ALA A 215 -5.09 -8.45 -5.20
CA ALA A 215 -6.51 -8.81 -5.28
C ALA A 215 -7.36 -8.00 -4.29
N THR A 216 -6.88 -7.84 -3.05
CA THR A 216 -7.56 -7.02 -2.02
C THR A 216 -7.68 -5.56 -2.44
N ARG A 217 -6.59 -4.96 -2.93
CA ARG A 217 -6.59 -3.59 -3.46
C ARG A 217 -7.55 -3.46 -4.63
N THR A 218 -7.56 -4.45 -5.53
CA THR A 218 -8.46 -4.49 -6.69
C THR A 218 -9.93 -4.53 -6.27
N ALA A 219 -10.30 -5.37 -5.30
CA ALA A 219 -11.66 -5.40 -4.75
C ALA A 219 -12.07 -4.08 -4.08
N ALA A 220 -11.18 -3.48 -3.29
CA ALA A 220 -11.42 -2.20 -2.63
C ALA A 220 -11.53 -1.03 -3.62
N LEU A 221 -10.74 -1.06 -4.70
CA LEU A 221 -10.84 -0.10 -5.80
C LEU A 221 -12.16 -0.22 -6.56
N LEU A 222 -12.65 -1.45 -6.79
CA LEU A 222 -13.96 -1.67 -7.38
C LEU A 222 -15.06 -1.01 -6.54
N ALA A 223 -15.06 -1.24 -5.22
CA ALA A 223 -16.01 -0.59 -4.31
C ALA A 223 -15.95 0.95 -4.44
N GLY A 224 -14.75 1.51 -4.56
CA GLY A 224 -14.53 2.93 -4.79
C GLY A 224 -15.03 3.44 -6.14
N PHE A 225 -14.82 2.68 -7.23
CA PHE A 225 -15.32 3.05 -8.55
C PHE A 225 -16.85 3.00 -8.62
N LEU A 226 -17.46 2.04 -7.93
CA LEU A 226 -18.91 1.93 -7.80
C LEU A 226 -19.51 3.09 -6.98
N ALA A 227 -18.83 3.50 -5.90
CA ALA A 227 -19.23 4.64 -5.08
C ALA A 227 -18.98 6.00 -5.75
N CYS A 228 -18.07 6.07 -6.72
CA CYS A 228 -17.83 7.28 -7.49
C CYS A 228 -19.14 7.67 -8.23
N PRO A 229 -19.71 8.87 -8.03
CA PRO A 229 -20.95 9.29 -8.67
C PRO A 229 -20.73 9.77 -10.12
N THR A 230 -19.48 9.93 -10.54
CA THR A 230 -19.12 10.42 -11.87
C THR A 230 -18.58 9.30 -12.76
N GLU A 231 -18.75 9.43 -14.07
CA GLU A 231 -18.07 8.57 -15.05
C GLU A 231 -16.58 8.88 -15.16
N ARG A 232 -16.18 10.08 -14.72
CA ARG A 232 -14.80 10.55 -14.78
C ARG A 232 -14.14 10.44 -13.41
N LEU A 233 -12.94 9.86 -13.38
CA LEU A 233 -12.07 9.83 -12.21
C LEU A 233 -10.79 10.60 -12.54
N ASP A 234 -10.51 11.66 -11.78
CA ASP A 234 -9.23 12.36 -11.89
C ASP A 234 -8.17 11.58 -11.10
N ILE A 235 -7.56 10.59 -11.76
CA ILE A 235 -6.36 9.93 -11.22
C ILE A 235 -5.19 10.88 -11.46
N PRO A 236 -4.63 11.54 -10.42
CA PRO A 236 -3.48 12.38 -10.61
C PRO A 236 -2.36 11.51 -11.17
N ARG A 237 -1.89 11.80 -12.39
CA ARG A 237 -0.76 11.08 -12.99
C ARG A 237 0.39 11.13 -12.01
N TYR A 238 0.62 10.00 -11.35
CA TYR A 238 1.53 9.92 -10.24
C TYR A 238 2.93 9.97 -10.83
N ASN A 239 3.48 11.18 -10.95
CA ASN A 239 4.88 11.34 -11.34
C ASN A 239 5.70 10.86 -10.14
N LYS A 240 5.95 9.54 -10.10
CA LYS A 240 6.71 8.83 -9.05
C LYS A 240 7.99 9.58 -8.71
N GLY A 241 8.65 10.17 -9.71
CA GLY A 241 9.84 11.01 -9.53
C GLY A 241 9.58 12.34 -8.82
N ARG A 242 8.50 13.07 -9.17
CA ARG A 242 8.16 14.38 -8.60
C ARG A 242 7.62 14.28 -7.19
N TRP A 243 6.78 13.27 -6.89
CA TRP A 243 6.23 13.07 -5.55
C TRP A 243 7.31 12.57 -4.58
N ARG A 244 8.13 11.58 -4.99
CA ARG A 244 9.34 11.18 -4.24
C ARG A 244 10.23 12.39 -3.95
N ARG A 245 10.57 13.19 -4.96
CA ARG A 245 11.39 14.40 -4.75
C ARG A 245 10.73 15.44 -3.86
N LYS A 246 9.40 15.54 -3.82
CA LYS A 246 8.68 16.49 -2.98
C LYS A 246 8.56 16.03 -1.53
N GLN A 247 8.42 14.74 -1.26
CA GLN A 247 8.32 14.22 0.11
C GLN A 247 9.67 13.89 0.75
N THR A 248 10.60 13.23 0.04
CA THR A 248 11.83 12.72 0.66
C THR A 248 12.96 13.75 0.77
N ASN A 249 12.81 14.92 0.13
CA ASN A 249 13.81 15.99 0.16
C ASN A 249 13.36 17.23 0.94
N LYS A 250 12.10 17.28 1.38
CA LYS A 250 11.62 18.40 2.19
C LYS A 250 11.73 18.01 3.65
N ARG A 251 12.41 18.84 4.43
CA ARG A 251 12.36 18.80 5.90
C ARG A 251 10.90 18.59 6.35
N PRO A 252 10.62 17.62 7.25
CA PRO A 252 9.29 17.45 7.83
C PRO A 252 8.78 18.80 8.36
N ALA A 253 7.60 19.22 7.92
CA ALA A 253 7.01 20.48 8.35
C ALA A 253 6.75 20.42 9.85
N ARG A 254 7.17 21.45 10.58
CA ARG A 254 7.10 21.45 12.05
C ARG A 254 5.66 21.41 12.57
N GLU A 255 4.74 22.06 11.87
CA GLU A 255 3.31 22.10 12.19
C GLU A 255 2.69 20.69 12.22
N THR A 256 3.13 19.81 11.32
CA THR A 256 2.61 18.43 11.21
C THR A 256 3.52 17.40 11.89
N HIS A 257 4.76 17.77 12.20
CA HIS A 257 5.78 16.89 12.78
C HIS A 257 6.58 17.63 13.87
N PRO A 258 5.98 17.90 15.05
CA PRO A 258 6.63 18.64 16.11
C PRO A 258 7.87 17.94 16.68
N PHE A 259 7.95 16.62 16.56
CA PHE A 259 9.05 15.78 17.06
C PHE A 259 10.07 15.43 15.96
N ALA A 260 10.35 16.38 15.07
CA ALA A 260 11.36 16.24 14.02
C ALA A 260 12.78 16.56 14.53
N ILE A 261 13.71 15.65 14.26
CA ILE A 261 15.11 15.71 14.70
C ILE A 261 16.01 15.77 13.47
N MET A 262 17.05 16.59 13.55
CA MET A 262 18.11 16.64 12.56
C MET A 262 19.21 15.64 12.92
N ILE A 263 19.64 14.85 11.94
CA ILE A 263 20.72 13.88 12.05
C ILE A 263 21.89 14.37 11.22
N ARG A 264 23.08 14.46 11.81
CA ARG A 264 24.32 14.81 11.11
C ARG A 264 25.49 14.05 11.70
N SER A 265 26.61 14.02 11.00
CA SER A 265 27.86 13.54 11.57
C SER A 265 28.41 14.58 12.55
N GLU A 266 29.00 14.14 13.65
CA GLU A 266 29.54 15.00 14.71
C GLU A 266 30.69 15.90 14.20
N ASP A 267 31.49 15.37 13.27
CA ASP A 267 32.58 16.07 12.57
C ASP A 267 32.09 17.04 11.48
N GLY A 268 30.78 17.13 11.26
CA GLY A 268 30.18 17.95 10.20
C GLY A 268 30.34 17.37 8.79
N SER A 269 30.93 16.17 8.64
CA SER A 269 31.01 15.47 7.37
C SER A 269 29.63 14.99 6.90
N PRO A 270 29.49 14.52 5.65
CA PRO A 270 28.24 13.98 5.16
C PRO A 270 27.68 12.88 6.06
N VAL A 271 26.36 12.76 6.10
CA VAL A 271 25.67 11.64 6.74
C VAL A 271 26.24 10.31 6.21
N PRO A 272 26.38 9.27 7.06
CA PRO A 272 26.87 7.95 6.67
C PRO A 272 26.27 7.42 5.37
N ALA A 273 27.05 6.65 4.60
CA ALA A 273 26.63 6.13 3.30
C ALA A 273 25.41 5.20 3.42
N SER A 274 25.32 4.45 4.53
CA SER A 274 24.20 3.62 4.95
C SER A 274 22.95 4.41 5.32
N MET A 275 23.01 5.75 5.39
CA MET A 275 21.93 6.66 5.75
C MET A 275 21.73 7.78 4.71
N CYS A 276 22.44 7.70 3.57
CA CYS A 276 22.54 8.82 2.64
C CYS A 276 21.29 9.04 1.77
N THR A 277 20.24 8.23 1.88
CA THR A 277 18.96 8.45 1.20
C THR A 277 17.83 8.26 2.21
N ALA A 278 16.65 8.84 1.97
CA ALA A 278 15.51 8.64 2.87
C ALA A 278 15.19 7.15 3.11
N SER A 279 15.25 6.32 2.06
CA SER A 279 15.06 4.86 2.18
C SER A 279 16.14 4.18 3.00
N ARG A 280 17.41 4.56 2.82
CA ARG A 280 18.52 4.03 3.63
C ARG A 280 18.42 4.45 5.09
N LEU A 281 18.03 5.72 5.31
CA LEU A 281 17.75 6.28 6.63
C LEU A 281 16.58 5.56 7.32
N GLU A 282 15.52 5.24 6.56
CA GLU A 282 14.39 4.45 7.05
C GLU A 282 14.85 3.05 7.48
N SER A 283 15.52 2.32 6.58
CA SER A 283 16.05 0.99 6.88
C SER A 283 16.96 0.99 8.11
N PHE A 284 17.79 2.04 8.28
CA PHE A 284 18.64 2.18 9.46
C PHE A 284 17.86 2.25 10.77
N PHE A 285 16.73 2.97 10.80
CA PHE A 285 15.89 3.11 11.99
C PHE A 285 14.97 1.91 12.22
N THR A 286 14.35 1.38 11.16
CA THR A 286 13.41 0.26 11.27
C THR A 286 14.11 -1.02 11.72
N THR A 287 15.35 -1.26 11.26
CA THR A 287 16.19 -2.37 11.75
C THR A 287 16.55 -2.28 13.24
N ARG A 288 16.32 -1.11 13.87
CA ARG A 288 16.56 -0.85 15.29
C ARG A 288 15.25 -0.56 16.03
N SER A 289 14.12 -1.04 15.50
CA SER A 289 12.80 -0.94 16.12
C SER A 289 12.30 0.50 16.32
N VAL A 290 12.81 1.45 15.54
CA VAL A 290 12.31 2.83 15.49
C VAL A 290 11.46 2.99 14.23
N VAL A 291 10.20 3.39 14.38
CA VAL A 291 9.27 3.58 13.27
C VAL A 291 9.06 5.09 13.03
N PRO A 292 9.74 5.68 12.04
CA PRO A 292 9.63 7.11 11.78
C PRO A 292 8.32 7.47 11.06
N VAL A 293 7.64 8.53 11.49
CA VAL A 293 6.41 9.03 10.84
C VAL A 293 6.72 9.83 9.58
N ALA A 294 7.86 10.52 9.55
CA ALA A 294 8.39 11.20 8.35
C ALA A 294 9.92 11.18 8.32
N LEU A 295 10.49 11.20 7.12
CA LEU A 295 11.93 11.19 6.89
C LEU A 295 12.28 12.14 5.75
N ALA A 296 13.43 12.79 5.87
CA ALA A 296 14.01 13.51 4.74
C ALA A 296 15.54 13.38 4.77
N VAL A 297 16.15 13.37 3.60
CA VAL A 297 17.60 13.60 3.48
C VAL A 297 17.77 14.77 2.53
N CYS A 298 18.28 15.90 3.03
CA CYS A 298 18.41 17.07 2.20
C CYS A 298 19.46 16.82 1.11
N PRO A 299 19.10 16.95 -0.19
CA PRO A 299 20.09 16.99 -1.26
C PRO A 299 20.91 18.28 -1.11
N PRO A 300 22.20 18.27 -1.51
CA PRO A 300 23.05 19.44 -1.36
C PRO A 300 22.44 20.66 -2.06
N SER A 301 22.50 21.82 -1.41
CA SER A 301 22.14 23.07 -2.06
C SER A 301 23.15 23.35 -3.17
N LYS A 302 22.74 23.13 -4.42
CA LYS A 302 23.36 23.63 -5.67
C LYS A 302 24.83 23.28 -5.97
N GLN A 303 25.57 22.58 -5.11
CA GLN A 303 26.91 22.04 -5.43
C GLN A 303 26.96 20.51 -5.35
N PRO A 304 27.70 19.85 -6.26
CA PRO A 304 27.77 18.41 -6.29
C PRO A 304 28.80 17.94 -5.25
N LYS A 305 28.35 17.30 -4.17
CA LYS A 305 28.78 15.93 -3.79
C LYS A 305 28.42 15.47 -2.37
N GLU A 306 27.89 16.31 -1.48
CA GLU A 306 27.88 15.93 -0.06
C GLU A 306 26.55 16.23 0.67
N LYS A 307 25.84 15.16 1.08
CA LYS A 307 24.58 15.25 1.85
C LYS A 307 24.91 15.46 3.33
N THR A 308 24.74 16.69 3.83
CA THR A 308 25.27 17.08 5.14
C THR A 308 24.39 16.68 6.33
N HIS A 309 23.09 16.44 6.13
CA HIS A 309 22.18 16.08 7.21
C HIS A 309 20.89 15.39 6.72
N GLY A 310 20.31 14.58 7.60
CA GLY A 310 18.99 13.96 7.47
C GLY A 310 18.01 14.51 8.52
N TRP A 311 16.74 14.16 8.35
CA TRP A 311 15.66 14.48 9.26
C TRP A 311 14.85 13.23 9.55
N VAL A 312 14.48 13.04 10.81
CA VAL A 312 13.57 11.99 11.27
C VAL A 312 12.50 12.60 12.15
N ALA A 313 11.24 12.33 11.84
CA ALA A 313 10.11 12.69 12.69
C ALA A 313 9.55 11.44 13.35
N LEU A 314 9.14 11.59 14.61
CA LEU A 314 8.52 10.55 15.41
C LEU A 314 7.12 10.98 15.85
N ASP A 315 6.33 10.02 16.31
CA ASP A 315 4.95 10.22 16.73
C ASP A 315 4.81 10.88 18.12
N SER A 316 5.87 10.85 18.92
CA SER A 316 5.84 11.28 20.33
C SER A 316 7.16 11.89 20.80
N LEU A 317 7.06 12.75 21.82
CA LEU A 317 8.21 13.33 22.50
C LEU A 317 9.10 12.27 23.14
N SER A 318 8.49 11.27 23.79
CA SER A 318 9.19 10.15 24.43
C SER A 318 10.01 9.33 23.43
N ALA A 319 9.42 8.96 22.28
CA ALA A 319 10.15 8.27 21.21
C ALA A 319 11.33 9.11 20.71
N MET A 320 11.12 10.42 20.54
CA MET A 320 12.14 11.37 20.10
C MET A 320 13.31 11.47 21.10
N GLN A 321 13.03 11.64 22.39
CA GLN A 321 14.06 11.68 23.43
C GLN A 321 14.83 10.36 23.53
N SER A 322 14.11 9.24 23.47
CA SER A 322 14.71 7.90 23.45
C SER A 322 15.65 7.73 22.26
N LEU A 323 15.24 8.17 21.06
CA LEU A 323 16.08 8.14 19.87
C LEU A 323 17.34 9.00 20.04
N VAL A 324 17.24 10.23 20.56
CA VAL A 324 18.42 11.08 20.82
C VAL A 324 19.38 10.41 21.79
N SER A 325 18.86 9.87 22.90
CA SER A 325 19.68 9.23 23.94
C SER A 325 20.40 7.98 23.43
N GLN A 326 19.76 7.20 22.55
CA GLN A 326 20.32 5.95 22.03
C GLN A 326 21.33 6.17 20.90
N PHE A 327 21.12 7.19 20.06
CA PHE A 327 21.88 7.34 18.81
C PHE A 327 22.92 8.45 18.82
N ASN A 328 22.91 9.35 19.81
CA ASN A 328 24.00 10.33 19.95
C ASN A 328 25.33 9.65 20.28
N GLY A 329 26.36 9.93 19.47
CA GLY A 329 27.68 9.32 19.58
C GLY A 329 27.78 7.93 18.96
N LEU A 330 26.68 7.35 18.45
CA LEU A 330 26.70 6.07 17.77
C LEU A 330 27.55 6.16 16.50
N GLU A 331 28.46 5.20 16.32
CA GLU A 331 29.31 5.14 15.14
C GLU A 331 28.65 4.33 14.02
N VAL A 332 28.56 4.93 12.83
CA VAL A 332 27.95 4.34 11.62
C VAL A 332 28.83 4.66 10.43
N ASP A 333 29.29 3.64 9.71
CA ASP A 333 30.26 3.76 8.61
C ASP A 333 31.51 4.58 8.99
N GLY A 334 32.00 4.40 10.23
CA GLY A 334 33.16 5.12 10.76
C GLY A 334 32.89 6.58 11.15
N LYS A 335 31.63 7.01 11.23
CA LYS A 335 31.23 8.37 11.59
C LYS A 335 30.32 8.38 12.81
N ARG A 336 30.61 9.25 13.77
CA ARG A 336 29.75 9.44 14.95
C ARG A 336 28.54 10.29 14.62
N LEU A 337 27.37 9.83 15.01
CA LEU A 337 26.11 10.54 14.81
C LEU A 337 25.90 11.61 15.88
N HIS A 338 25.33 12.73 15.46
CA HIS A 338 24.84 13.80 16.31
C HIS A 338 23.42 14.18 15.90
N LEU A 339 22.48 13.86 16.77
CA LEU A 339 21.06 14.14 16.69
C LEU A 339 20.76 15.40 17.50
N ARG A 340 20.15 16.38 16.84
CA ARG A 340 19.76 17.65 17.47
C ARG A 340 18.27 17.92 17.23
N ILE A 341 17.57 18.23 18.32
CA ILE A 341 16.23 18.80 18.24
C ILE A 341 16.37 20.20 17.66
N ASP A 342 15.76 20.44 16.51
CA ASP A 342 15.79 21.78 15.93
C ASP A 342 14.76 22.64 16.67
N GLY A 343 15.26 23.50 17.56
CA GLY A 343 14.42 24.32 18.43
C GLY A 343 13.61 25.39 17.67
N PRO A 344 12.63 26.02 18.34
CA PRO A 344 11.62 26.86 17.70
C PRO A 344 12.12 28.06 16.89
N ASN A 345 13.31 28.55 17.20
CA ASN A 345 13.85 29.84 16.73
C ASN A 345 15.18 29.71 15.98
N GLY A 346 15.49 28.54 15.43
CA GLY A 346 16.75 28.24 14.77
C GLY A 346 16.96 28.98 13.44
N LYS A 347 17.31 30.28 13.49
CA LYS A 347 18.37 30.73 12.57
C LYS A 347 19.61 29.89 12.91
N PRO A 348 20.33 29.32 11.92
CA PRO A 348 21.47 28.47 12.20
C PRO A 348 22.50 29.27 13.01
N SER A 349 22.59 29.01 14.33
CA SER A 349 23.61 29.63 15.15
C SER A 349 24.96 29.04 14.72
N ARG A 350 25.82 29.89 14.14
CA ARG A 350 27.14 29.50 13.62
C ARG A 350 28.15 29.07 14.70
N ARG A 351 27.73 28.89 15.96
CA ARG A 351 28.58 28.45 17.06
C ARG A 351 27.84 27.41 17.89
N GLY A 352 28.52 26.33 18.20
CA GLY A 352 28.03 25.20 18.99
C GLY A 352 27.53 25.67 20.35
N THR A 353 26.22 25.64 20.53
CA THR A 353 25.58 25.79 21.83
C THR A 353 25.33 24.39 22.39
N GLN A 354 25.90 24.12 23.55
CA GLN A 354 25.57 22.96 24.39
C GLN A 354 24.06 22.90 24.65
N TRP A 355 23.59 21.67 24.83
CA TRP A 355 22.22 21.31 25.19
C TRP A 355 21.71 22.16 26.37
N PRO A 356 20.53 22.80 26.28
CA PRO A 356 19.94 23.43 27.45
C PRO A 356 19.56 22.34 28.45
N GLY A 357 20.01 22.47 29.70
CA GLY A 357 19.65 21.56 30.78
C GLY A 357 18.12 21.46 30.97
N PRO A 358 17.65 20.46 31.74
CA PRO A 358 16.25 20.00 31.81
C PRO A 358 15.17 21.06 32.15
N LYS A 359 15.54 22.28 32.54
CA LYS A 359 14.59 23.36 32.90
C LYS A 359 13.88 24.03 31.72
N ASN A 360 14.30 23.79 30.48
CA ASN A 360 13.67 24.41 29.28
C ASN A 360 12.64 23.50 28.57
N LEU A 361 12.32 22.34 29.14
CA LEU A 361 11.33 21.41 28.57
C LEU A 361 9.89 21.69 29.04
N GLU A 362 9.71 22.35 30.18
CA GLU A 362 8.37 22.68 30.73
C GLU A 362 7.59 23.67 29.85
N ALA A 363 8.27 24.43 28.98
CA ALA A 363 7.63 25.33 28.01
C ALA A 363 7.00 24.62 26.79
N PHE A 364 7.11 23.28 26.71
CA PHE A 364 6.54 22.46 25.64
C PHE A 364 5.32 21.63 26.08
N GLU A 365 4.99 21.63 27.38
CA GLU A 365 3.85 20.87 27.95
C GLU A 365 2.63 21.76 28.27
N SER A 366 2.67 23.05 27.87
CA SER A 366 1.59 24.04 28.08
C SER A 366 0.87 24.45 26.80
#